data_AF-A0A209D9B8-F1
#
_entry.id   AF-A0A209D9B8-F1
#
_cell.length_a   1.000
_cell.length_b   1.000
_cell.length_c   1.000
_cell.angle_alpha   90.00
_cell.angle_beta   90.00
_cell.angle_gamma   90.00
#
_symmetry.space_group_name_H-M   'P 1'
#
loop_
_entity.id
_entity.type
_entity.pdbx_description
1 polymer ?
#
loop_
_entity_poly.entity_id
_entity_poly.type
_entity_poly.pdbx_seq_one_letter_code
_entity_poly.pdbx_strand_id
1 'polypeptide(L)'
;MSARHFDRTVVRAVRRAAEIPQAEVGAAVDAADSTVAGWELGSSVPDQEKLPGIARALRKPLDELFPRKGAPDLIDLRCDAGLYRYEVARFIGTKSDGPVAAAENGVRRLKEKYVPKLAAAYGVSEKALEQAQERSFGNVVEEDGDESVAAAEADEHPRALGEKISFLLEHSYPAGTVPGDGEIAEAVNRHAGAEVVTAKEVETLRTGAGDADGPGPVVLEGLAEFFGVERMYFEPDEAVARQVYQGIRVLLASRNGTIGRVRARGLGPEGLSPEVLSLLTDLQAEFEKQVGSTDDE
;
A
#
# COMPACT_ATOMS: atom_id res chain seq x y z
N MET A 1 -16.32 2.58 6.38
CA MET A 1 -15.41 3.63 6.88
C MET A 1 -14.03 3.01 7.01
N SER A 2 -13.07 3.49 6.25
CA SER A 2 -11.73 2.91 6.26
C SER A 2 -10.80 3.77 7.12
N ALA A 3 -10.85 3.57 8.45
CA ALA A 3 -9.85 4.15 9.34
C ALA A 3 -8.44 3.61 9.01
N ARG A 4 -7.41 4.42 9.28
CA ARG A 4 -6.02 3.96 9.13
C ARG A 4 -5.72 2.83 10.09
N HIS A 5 -4.91 1.87 9.63
CA HIS A 5 -4.50 0.72 10.43
C HIS A 5 -3.30 1.06 11.31
N PHE A 6 -3.43 0.85 12.62
CA PHE A 6 -2.31 0.96 13.57
C PHE A 6 -1.71 -0.42 13.85
N ASP A 7 -0.50 -0.68 13.32
CA ASP A 7 0.27 -1.88 13.65
C ASP A 7 1.30 -1.57 14.75
N ARG A 8 1.04 -2.08 15.96
CA ARG A 8 1.92 -1.90 17.12
C ARG A 8 3.34 -2.45 16.91
N THR A 9 3.49 -3.51 16.12
CA THR A 9 4.78 -4.18 15.91
C THR A 9 5.66 -3.35 14.99
N VAL A 10 5.08 -2.83 13.91
CA VAL A 10 5.76 -1.92 12.96
C VAL A 10 6.16 -0.63 13.67
N VAL A 11 5.22 0.04 14.37
CA VAL A 11 5.49 1.30 15.09
C VAL A 11 6.62 1.13 16.11
N ARG A 12 6.59 0.04 16.88
CA ARG A 12 7.64 -0.26 17.87
C ARG A 12 8.99 -0.54 17.19
N ALA A 13 9.00 -1.30 16.10
CA ALA A 13 10.22 -1.62 15.36
C ALA A 13 10.86 -0.37 14.75
N VAL A 14 10.06 0.46 14.06
CA VAL A 14 10.50 1.74 13.46
C VAL A 14 11.08 2.66 14.53
N ARG A 15 10.36 2.86 15.64
CA ARG A 15 10.84 3.69 16.75
C ARG A 15 12.19 3.21 17.30
N ARG A 16 12.32 1.90 17.53
CA ARG A 16 13.54 1.29 18.08
C ARG A 16 14.72 1.39 17.11
N ALA A 17 14.50 1.16 15.83
CA ALA A 17 15.51 1.30 14.80
C ALA A 17 16.02 2.75 14.67
N ALA A 18 15.15 3.73 14.87
CA ALA A 18 15.50 5.15 14.89
C ALA A 18 16.03 5.64 16.26
N GLU A 19 16.13 4.76 17.26
CA GLU A 19 16.53 5.07 18.64
C GLU A 19 15.70 6.17 19.32
N ILE A 20 14.45 6.37 18.88
CA ILE A 20 13.56 7.41 19.40
C ILE A 20 12.96 6.94 20.74
N PRO A 21 13.02 7.72 21.83
CA PRO A 21 12.39 7.34 23.09
C PRO A 21 10.86 7.45 23.03
N GLN A 22 10.14 6.65 23.81
CA GLN A 22 8.67 6.72 23.91
C GLN A 22 8.17 8.09 24.36
N ALA A 23 8.94 8.78 25.20
CA ALA A 23 8.63 10.14 25.64
C ALA A 23 8.61 11.17 24.50
N GLU A 24 9.47 10.99 23.48
CA GLU A 24 9.48 11.89 22.31
C GLU A 24 8.25 11.67 21.42
N VAL A 25 7.84 10.42 21.22
CA VAL A 25 6.58 10.09 20.54
C VAL A 25 5.40 10.65 21.31
N GLY A 26 5.38 10.49 22.65
CA GLY A 26 4.32 11.01 23.51
C GLY A 26 4.20 12.53 23.44
N ALA A 27 5.33 13.24 23.53
CA ALA A 27 5.36 14.70 23.42
C ALA A 27 4.81 15.21 22.07
N ALA A 28 5.02 14.48 20.97
CA ALA A 28 4.53 14.86 19.66
C ALA A 28 2.99 14.80 19.51
N VAL A 29 2.30 14.08 20.39
CA VAL A 29 0.84 13.87 20.35
C VAL A 29 0.13 14.15 21.67
N ASP A 30 0.79 14.89 22.57
CA ASP A 30 0.29 15.22 23.91
C ASP A 30 -0.17 13.97 24.70
N ALA A 31 0.65 12.92 24.67
CA ALA A 31 0.42 11.67 25.39
C ALA A 31 1.58 11.36 26.36
N ALA A 32 1.27 10.68 27.46
CA ALA A 32 2.29 10.21 28.38
C ALA A 32 3.13 9.07 27.76
N ASP A 33 4.37 8.93 28.20
CA ASP A 33 5.28 7.84 27.82
C ASP A 33 4.65 6.44 28.07
N SER A 34 3.98 6.28 29.20
CA SER A 34 3.24 5.08 29.59
C SER A 34 2.06 4.78 28.65
N THR A 35 1.44 5.79 28.05
CA THR A 35 0.41 5.62 27.02
C THR A 35 1.01 5.06 25.74
N VAL A 36 2.15 5.59 25.30
CA VAL A 36 2.89 5.07 24.13
C VAL A 36 3.35 3.64 24.37
N ALA A 37 3.86 3.34 25.57
CA ALA A 37 4.18 1.97 25.96
C ALA A 37 2.94 1.08 25.91
N GLY A 38 1.79 1.59 26.35
CA GLY A 38 0.50 0.91 26.26
C GLY A 38 0.10 0.56 24.83
N TRP A 39 0.34 1.46 23.87
CA TRP A 39 0.11 1.22 22.44
C TRP A 39 1.05 0.15 21.88
N GLU A 40 2.34 0.23 22.18
CA GLU A 40 3.35 -0.75 21.72
C GLU A 40 3.13 -2.15 22.30
N LEU A 41 2.55 -2.24 23.50
CA LEU A 41 2.18 -3.50 24.15
C LEU A 41 0.78 -3.99 23.72
N GLY A 42 0.01 -3.16 23.02
CA GLY A 42 -1.34 -3.49 22.57
C GLY A 42 -2.41 -3.47 23.67
N SER A 43 -2.14 -2.82 24.80
CA SER A 43 -3.12 -2.60 25.87
C SER A 43 -4.10 -1.45 25.57
N SER A 44 -3.75 -0.59 24.62
CA SER A 44 -4.59 0.48 24.08
C SER A 44 -4.19 0.79 22.64
N VAL A 45 -4.97 1.61 21.93
CA VAL A 45 -4.72 2.05 20.57
C VAL A 45 -4.82 3.58 20.54
N PRO A 46 -3.96 4.30 19.81
CA PRO A 46 -4.09 5.75 19.66
C PRO A 46 -5.36 6.13 18.90
N ASP A 47 -5.89 7.32 19.19
CA ASP A 47 -6.94 7.91 18.35
C ASP A 47 -6.40 8.20 16.95
N GLN A 48 -7.27 8.18 15.94
CA GLN A 48 -6.91 8.39 14.54
C GLN A 48 -6.26 9.77 14.32
N GLU A 49 -6.72 10.79 15.03
CA GLU A 49 -6.17 12.16 14.99
C GLU A 49 -4.73 12.25 15.50
N LYS A 50 -4.26 11.27 16.29
CA LYS A 50 -2.88 11.24 16.79
C LYS A 50 -1.90 10.63 15.78
N LEU A 51 -2.38 9.83 14.82
CA LEU A 51 -1.53 9.09 13.89
C LEU A 51 -0.59 9.98 13.07
N PRO A 52 -1.01 11.16 12.53
CA PRO A 52 -0.09 12.05 11.82
C PRO A 52 1.02 12.60 12.71
N GLY A 53 0.74 12.83 14.00
CA GLY A 53 1.76 13.25 14.96
C GLY A 53 2.77 12.15 15.28
N ILE A 54 2.31 10.90 15.42
CA ILE A 54 3.19 9.74 15.59
C ILE A 54 4.07 9.55 14.35
N ALA A 55 3.50 9.63 13.15
CA ALA A 55 4.25 9.51 11.89
C ALA A 55 5.34 10.57 11.77
N ARG A 56 5.02 11.84 12.08
CA ARG A 56 5.99 12.94 12.12
C ARG A 56 7.10 12.70 13.16
N ALA A 57 6.75 12.23 14.35
CA ALA A 57 7.73 11.92 15.39
C ALA A 57 8.70 10.82 14.94
N LEU A 58 8.17 9.78 14.27
CA LEU A 58 8.94 8.66 13.73
C LEU A 58 9.59 8.94 12.37
N ARG A 59 9.39 10.13 11.82
CA ARG A 59 9.95 10.60 10.54
C ARG A 59 9.62 9.64 9.39
N LYS A 60 8.39 9.15 9.38
CA LYS A 60 7.86 8.25 8.35
C LYS A 60 6.63 8.85 7.67
N PRO A 61 6.41 8.58 6.37
CA PRO A 61 5.16 8.89 5.71
C PRO A 61 3.97 8.29 6.46
N LEU A 62 2.86 9.03 6.51
CA LEU A 62 1.65 8.61 7.20
C LEU A 62 1.06 7.33 6.56
N ASP A 63 1.08 7.25 5.23
CA ASP A 63 0.56 6.09 4.48
C ASP A 63 1.44 4.84 4.59
N GLU A 64 2.77 4.99 4.71
CA GLU A 64 3.69 3.87 4.96
C GLU A 64 3.46 3.29 6.36
N LEU A 65 3.35 4.16 7.36
CA LEU A 65 3.27 3.72 8.76
C LEU A 65 1.86 3.29 9.17
N PHE A 66 0.84 3.91 8.60
CA PHE A 66 -0.57 3.68 8.93
C PHE A 66 -1.41 3.53 7.66
N PRO A 67 -1.27 2.40 6.94
CA PRO A 67 -1.95 2.21 5.68
C PRO A 67 -3.47 2.18 5.85
N ARG A 68 -4.18 2.57 4.80
CA ARG A 68 -5.64 2.62 4.73
C ARG A 68 -6.15 1.78 3.56
N LYS A 69 -7.33 1.18 3.70
CA LYS A 69 -7.99 0.44 2.62
C LYS A 69 -8.94 1.36 1.84
N GLY A 70 -8.49 1.82 0.69
CA GLY A 70 -9.29 2.68 -0.18
C GLY A 70 -9.21 4.16 0.19
N ALA A 71 -9.98 4.96 -0.54
CA ALA A 71 -9.91 6.41 -0.49
C ALA A 71 -10.53 7.01 0.78
N PRO A 72 -10.01 8.15 1.27
CA PRO A 72 -10.49 8.78 2.50
C PRO A 72 -11.88 9.40 2.35
N ASP A 73 -12.67 9.30 3.42
CA ASP A 73 -13.89 10.08 3.64
C ASP A 73 -13.62 11.37 4.45
N LEU A 74 -14.66 12.14 4.80
CA LEU A 74 -14.47 13.40 5.56
C LEU A 74 -13.87 13.19 6.96
N ILE A 75 -14.17 12.08 7.63
CA ILE A 75 -13.59 11.75 8.93
C ILE A 75 -12.10 11.47 8.74
N ASP A 76 -11.77 10.67 7.74
CA ASP A 76 -10.39 10.31 7.43
C ASP A 76 -9.56 11.54 7.09
N LEU A 77 -10.04 12.44 6.22
CA LEU A 77 -9.32 13.68 5.89
C LEU A 77 -9.06 14.57 7.12
N ARG A 78 -10.03 14.66 8.02
CA ARG A 78 -9.87 15.41 9.26
C ARG A 78 -8.82 14.77 10.18
N CYS A 79 -8.86 13.44 10.31
CA CYS A 79 -7.91 12.68 11.11
C CYS A 79 -6.48 12.75 10.53
N ASP A 80 -6.34 12.70 9.20
CA ASP A 80 -5.07 12.84 8.48
C ASP A 80 -4.45 14.24 8.68
N ALA A 81 -5.28 15.26 8.84
CA ALA A 81 -4.86 16.60 9.24
C ALA A 81 -4.51 16.73 10.75
N GLY A 82 -4.72 15.66 11.53
CA GLY A 82 -4.48 15.63 12.97
C GLY A 82 -5.45 16.49 13.78
N LEU A 83 -6.65 16.73 13.26
CA LEU A 83 -7.62 17.64 13.86
C LEU A 83 -8.72 16.88 14.59
N TYR A 84 -8.98 17.26 15.84
CA TYR A 84 -10.18 16.81 16.52
C TYR A 84 -11.41 17.55 15.99
N ARG A 85 -12.57 16.88 15.95
CA ARG A 85 -13.81 17.47 15.42
C ARG A 85 -14.20 18.78 16.09
N TYR A 86 -14.01 18.89 17.41
CA TYR A 86 -14.31 20.13 18.16
C TYR A 86 -13.45 21.32 17.73
N GLU A 87 -12.25 21.07 17.19
CA GLU A 87 -11.36 22.10 16.65
C GLU A 87 -11.82 22.59 15.28
N VAL A 88 -12.71 21.87 14.60
CA VAL A 88 -13.13 22.27 13.24
C VAL A 88 -13.93 23.57 13.24
N ALA A 89 -14.64 23.84 14.34
CA ALA A 89 -15.47 25.05 14.50
C ALA A 89 -14.67 26.36 14.33
N ARG A 90 -13.40 26.41 14.78
CA ARG A 90 -12.54 27.60 14.61
C ARG A 90 -12.21 27.88 13.16
N PHE A 91 -12.07 26.84 12.32
CA PHE A 91 -11.71 27.01 10.91
C PHE A 91 -12.90 27.50 10.08
N ILE A 92 -14.09 26.95 10.31
CA ILE A 92 -15.29 27.35 9.56
C ILE A 92 -15.97 28.62 10.10
N GLY A 93 -15.54 29.11 11.28
CA GLY A 93 -16.05 30.32 11.90
C GLY A 93 -17.45 30.15 12.50
N THR A 94 -17.73 28.97 13.07
CA THR A 94 -19.01 28.65 13.72
C THR A 94 -18.83 28.46 15.22
N LYS A 95 -19.94 28.50 15.96
CA LYS A 95 -19.94 28.24 17.41
C LYS A 95 -19.82 26.75 17.77
N SER A 96 -20.10 25.86 16.81
CA SER A 96 -20.03 24.40 16.98
C SER A 96 -19.56 23.71 15.71
N ASP A 97 -19.09 22.47 15.87
CA ASP A 97 -18.69 21.52 14.83
C ASP A 97 -19.88 20.86 14.11
N GLY A 98 -21.12 21.15 14.55
CA GLY A 98 -22.35 20.54 14.05
C GLY A 98 -22.50 20.47 12.51
N PRO A 99 -22.09 21.49 11.72
CA PRO A 99 -22.08 21.37 10.26
C PRO A 99 -21.18 20.26 9.72
N VAL A 100 -20.01 20.07 10.32
CA VAL A 100 -19.03 19.05 9.92
C VAL A 100 -19.47 17.69 10.45
N ALA A 101 -19.89 17.61 11.71
CA ALA A 101 -20.43 16.37 12.28
C ALA A 101 -21.61 15.82 11.46
N ALA A 102 -22.51 16.68 10.98
CA ALA A 102 -23.62 16.23 10.13
C ALA A 102 -23.17 15.75 8.75
N ALA A 103 -22.09 16.31 8.19
CA ALA A 103 -21.56 15.90 6.91
C ALA A 103 -20.76 14.59 6.99
N GLU A 104 -19.93 14.45 8.02
CA GLU A 104 -19.16 13.24 8.31
C GLU A 104 -20.07 12.01 8.49
N ASN A 105 -21.24 12.20 9.11
CA ASN A 105 -22.21 11.12 9.31
C ASN A 105 -23.20 10.94 8.13
N GLY A 106 -22.99 11.64 7.01
CA GLY A 106 -23.89 11.53 5.84
C GLY A 106 -25.29 12.11 6.04
N VAL A 107 -25.52 12.89 7.10
CA VAL A 107 -26.84 13.43 7.45
C VAL A 107 -27.15 14.71 6.67
N ARG A 108 -26.19 15.63 6.58
CA ARG A 108 -26.37 16.91 5.88
C ARG A 108 -25.06 17.39 5.27
N ARG A 109 -25.13 17.72 3.98
CA ARG A 109 -23.98 18.24 3.21
C ARG A 109 -23.43 19.54 3.81
N LEU A 110 -22.13 19.71 3.66
CA LEU A 110 -21.41 20.96 3.90
C LEU A 110 -22.00 22.05 2.99
N LYS A 111 -22.09 23.25 3.53
CA LYS A 111 -22.42 24.44 2.73
C LYS A 111 -21.16 24.84 1.95
N GLU A 112 -21.32 25.28 0.72
CA GLU A 112 -20.23 25.73 -0.16
C GLU A 112 -19.25 26.70 0.53
N LYS A 113 -19.77 27.64 1.33
CA LYS A 113 -18.94 28.59 2.10
C LYS A 113 -17.97 27.97 3.11
N TYR A 114 -18.15 26.69 3.47
CA TYR A 114 -17.26 25.95 4.37
C TYR A 114 -16.20 25.15 3.63
N VAL A 115 -16.45 24.79 2.36
CA VAL A 115 -15.59 23.91 1.56
C VAL A 115 -14.16 24.46 1.44
N PRO A 116 -13.93 25.72 1.00
CA PRO A 116 -12.56 26.24 0.88
C PRO A 116 -11.81 26.27 2.21
N LYS A 117 -12.52 26.56 3.31
CA LYS A 117 -11.92 26.66 4.65
C LYS A 117 -11.52 25.29 5.20
N LEU A 118 -12.33 24.27 4.94
CA LEU A 118 -12.06 22.90 5.36
C LEU A 118 -10.98 22.27 4.49
N ALA A 119 -11.03 22.46 3.18
CA ALA A 119 -10.01 22.01 2.25
C ALA A 119 -8.63 22.54 2.66
N ALA A 120 -8.53 23.85 2.92
CA ALA A 120 -7.29 24.46 3.41
C ALA A 120 -6.86 23.94 4.80
N ALA A 121 -7.80 23.73 5.73
CA ALA A 121 -7.49 23.20 7.05
C ALA A 121 -7.03 21.74 7.02
N TYR A 122 -7.52 20.96 6.05
CA TYR A 122 -7.18 19.55 5.89
C TYR A 122 -5.98 19.32 4.97
N GLY A 123 -5.51 20.37 4.29
CA GLY A 123 -4.38 20.28 3.36
C GLY A 123 -4.73 19.57 2.05
N VAL A 124 -5.98 19.63 1.60
CA VAL A 124 -6.45 18.98 0.36
C VAL A 124 -7.10 19.96 -0.59
N SER A 125 -7.32 19.54 -1.85
CA SER A 125 -8.09 20.32 -2.82
C SER A 125 -9.59 20.35 -2.48
N GLU A 126 -10.31 21.38 -2.94
CA GLU A 126 -11.77 21.45 -2.77
C GLU A 126 -12.47 20.25 -3.43
N LYS A 127 -11.97 19.82 -4.60
CA LYS A 127 -12.43 18.62 -5.30
C LYS A 127 -12.27 17.37 -4.43
N ALA A 128 -11.09 17.17 -3.84
CA ALA A 128 -10.84 16.01 -2.97
C ALA A 128 -11.75 16.01 -1.73
N LEU A 129 -12.03 17.18 -1.14
CA LEU A 129 -12.97 17.32 -0.02
C LEU A 129 -14.41 16.95 -0.45
N GLU A 130 -14.84 17.40 -1.63
CA GLU A 130 -16.16 17.08 -2.17
C GLU A 130 -16.30 15.57 -2.47
N GLN A 131 -15.28 14.95 -3.06
CA GLN A 131 -15.24 13.51 -3.27
C GLN A 131 -15.27 12.73 -1.95
N ALA A 132 -14.53 13.18 -0.94
CA ALA A 132 -14.56 12.59 0.40
C ALA A 132 -15.94 12.74 1.07
N GLN A 133 -16.61 13.86 0.84
CA GLN A 133 -18.00 14.05 1.25
C GLN A 133 -18.92 13.05 0.57
N GLU A 134 -18.83 12.85 -0.75
CA GLU A 134 -19.66 11.84 -1.42
C GLU A 134 -19.45 10.44 -0.81
N ARG A 135 -18.22 10.08 -0.46
CA ARG A 135 -17.90 8.82 0.22
C ARG A 135 -18.53 8.74 1.61
N SER A 136 -18.54 9.83 2.40
CA SER A 136 -19.27 9.89 3.69
C SER A 136 -20.78 9.68 3.53
N PHE A 137 -21.34 9.97 2.35
CA PHE A 137 -22.75 9.72 2.02
C PHE A 137 -22.99 8.31 1.43
N GLY A 138 -21.95 7.47 1.33
CA GLY A 138 -22.04 6.12 0.77
C GLY A 138 -22.05 6.08 -0.75
N ASN A 139 -21.77 7.20 -1.42
CA ASN A 139 -21.70 7.25 -2.88
C ASN A 139 -20.34 6.74 -3.37
N VAL A 140 -20.37 5.92 -4.42
CA VAL A 140 -19.15 5.49 -5.13
C VAL A 140 -18.70 6.66 -5.99
N VAL A 141 -17.51 7.17 -5.71
CA VAL A 141 -16.86 8.20 -6.50
C VAL A 141 -15.83 7.50 -7.37
N GLU A 142 -16.05 7.50 -8.69
CA GLU A 142 -14.99 7.14 -9.62
C GLU A 142 -13.88 8.19 -9.48
N GLU A 143 -12.68 7.72 -9.18
CA GLU A 143 -11.52 8.60 -9.04
C GLU A 143 -11.14 9.12 -10.43
N ASP A 144 -11.79 10.20 -10.86
CA ASP A 144 -11.18 11.15 -11.78
C ASP A 144 -9.99 11.75 -11.04
N GLY A 145 -8.87 11.02 -11.10
CA GLY A 145 -7.66 11.27 -10.34
C GLY A 145 -7.37 12.76 -10.28
N ASP A 146 -7.21 13.27 -9.07
CA ASP A 146 -6.54 14.54 -8.88
C ASP A 146 -5.08 14.32 -9.35
N GLU A 147 -4.79 14.78 -10.57
CA GLU A 147 -3.49 14.67 -11.24
C GLU A 147 -2.33 15.18 -10.35
N SER A 148 -2.62 15.94 -9.29
CA SER A 148 -1.61 16.49 -8.38
C SER A 148 -1.09 15.53 -7.31
N VAL A 149 -1.85 14.49 -6.92
CA VAL A 149 -1.39 13.48 -5.93
C VAL A 149 -0.96 12.18 -6.59
N ALA A 150 -1.59 11.81 -7.72
CA ALA A 150 -1.11 10.71 -8.56
C ALA A 150 0.28 11.00 -9.14
N ALA A 151 0.65 12.26 -9.38
CA ALA A 151 2.00 12.61 -9.83
C ALA A 151 3.08 12.43 -8.74
N ALA A 152 2.73 12.46 -7.46
CA ALA A 152 3.70 12.27 -6.37
C ALA A 152 3.94 10.81 -6.02
N GLU A 153 2.91 9.94 -6.10
CA GLU A 153 3.07 8.49 -5.88
C GLU A 153 3.40 7.70 -7.16
N ALA A 154 3.16 8.27 -8.35
CA ALA A 154 3.65 7.67 -9.61
C ALA A 154 5.16 7.88 -9.83
N ASP A 155 5.79 8.80 -9.10
CA ASP A 155 7.21 9.14 -9.26
C ASP A 155 8.15 8.24 -8.45
N GLU A 156 7.64 7.42 -7.50
CA GLU A 156 8.49 6.64 -6.58
C GLU A 156 8.61 5.15 -6.95
N HIS A 157 7.77 4.63 -7.84
CA HIS A 157 7.80 3.21 -8.23
C HIS A 157 7.90 3.04 -9.75
N PRO A 158 9.05 2.54 -10.24
CA PRO A 158 9.25 2.24 -11.65
C PRO A 158 8.17 1.29 -12.18
N ARG A 159 7.35 1.75 -13.12
CA ARG A 159 6.25 0.95 -13.69
C ARG A 159 6.69 0.27 -14.97
N ALA A 160 7.45 0.98 -15.80
CA ALA A 160 7.98 0.44 -17.03
C ALA A 160 9.23 -0.40 -16.78
N LEU A 161 9.44 -1.42 -17.62
CA LEU A 161 10.61 -2.30 -17.51
C LEU A 161 11.93 -1.52 -17.52
N GLY A 162 12.07 -0.51 -18.37
CA GLY A 162 13.28 0.30 -18.46
C GLY A 162 13.55 1.13 -17.22
N GLU A 163 12.51 1.66 -16.59
CA GLU A 163 12.60 2.36 -15.31
C GLU A 163 13.05 1.38 -14.21
N LYS A 164 12.49 0.17 -14.17
CA LYS A 164 12.84 -0.87 -13.19
C LYS A 164 14.31 -1.27 -13.30
N ILE A 165 14.82 -1.43 -14.52
CA ILE A 165 16.24 -1.73 -14.78
C ILE A 165 17.13 -0.56 -14.36
N SER A 166 16.76 0.68 -14.74
CA SER A 166 17.53 1.88 -14.40
C SER A 166 17.59 2.11 -12.89
N PHE A 167 16.47 1.92 -12.20
CA PHE A 167 16.36 2.04 -10.76
C PHE A 167 17.30 1.06 -10.03
N LEU A 168 17.33 -0.21 -10.45
CA LEU A 168 18.22 -1.21 -9.88
C LEU A 168 19.69 -0.84 -10.10
N LEU A 169 20.07 -0.32 -11.27
CA LEU A 169 21.44 0.10 -11.55
C LEU A 169 21.88 1.28 -10.68
N GLU A 170 21.01 2.26 -10.46
CA GLU A 170 21.29 3.44 -9.64
C GLU A 170 21.40 3.11 -8.15
N HIS A 171 20.52 2.23 -7.64
CA HIS A 171 20.40 1.98 -6.20
C HIS A 171 21.21 0.77 -5.70
N SER A 172 21.58 -0.17 -6.58
CA SER A 172 22.36 -1.36 -6.18
C SER A 172 23.87 -1.11 -6.17
N TYR A 173 24.34 -0.02 -6.79
CA TYR A 173 25.78 0.27 -6.95
C TYR A 173 26.19 1.69 -6.48
N PRO A 174 25.85 2.13 -5.24
CA PRO A 174 26.12 3.48 -4.77
C PRO A 174 27.62 3.83 -4.57
N ALA A 175 28.50 2.82 -4.53
CA ALA A 175 29.94 3.00 -4.33
C ALA A 175 30.82 2.13 -5.27
N GLY A 176 30.22 1.53 -6.30
CA GLY A 176 30.87 0.62 -7.25
C GLY A 176 30.82 1.13 -8.68
N THR A 177 31.53 0.45 -9.58
CA THR A 177 31.37 0.67 -11.03
C THR A 177 30.03 0.08 -11.46
N VAL A 178 29.15 0.90 -12.01
CA VAL A 178 27.87 0.44 -12.57
C VAL A 178 28.14 -0.50 -13.75
N PRO A 179 27.56 -1.72 -13.76
CA PRO A 179 27.70 -2.64 -14.88
C PRO A 179 27.23 -2.01 -16.19
N GLY A 180 27.99 -2.21 -17.26
CA GLY A 180 27.62 -1.73 -18.60
C GLY A 180 26.61 -2.65 -19.29
N ASP A 181 25.89 -2.14 -20.29
CA ASP A 181 24.87 -2.90 -21.04
C ASP A 181 25.44 -4.19 -21.67
N GLY A 182 26.73 -4.22 -22.03
CA GLY A 182 27.42 -5.42 -22.52
C GLY A 182 27.63 -6.50 -21.46
N GLU A 183 27.92 -6.12 -20.23
CA GLU A 183 28.09 -7.06 -19.10
C GLU A 183 26.75 -7.69 -18.72
N ILE A 184 25.68 -6.90 -18.74
CA ILE A 184 24.30 -7.36 -18.54
C ILE A 184 23.92 -8.36 -19.65
N ALA A 185 24.20 -8.03 -20.92
CA ALA A 185 23.91 -8.91 -22.05
C ALA A 185 24.67 -10.26 -21.94
N GLU A 186 25.95 -10.23 -21.57
CA GLU A 186 26.73 -11.45 -21.34
C GLU A 186 26.16 -12.30 -20.21
N ALA A 187 25.71 -11.68 -19.11
CA ALA A 187 25.09 -12.41 -18.00
C ALA A 187 23.77 -13.06 -18.39
N VAL A 188 22.90 -12.33 -19.10
CA VAL A 188 21.62 -12.86 -19.60
C VAL A 188 21.84 -14.02 -20.60
N ASN A 189 22.78 -13.87 -21.54
CA ASN A 189 23.11 -14.93 -22.50
C ASN A 189 23.70 -16.17 -21.82
N ARG A 190 24.49 -15.97 -20.75
CA ARG A 190 25.03 -17.06 -19.93
C ARG A 190 23.92 -17.83 -19.22
N HIS A 191 22.93 -17.12 -18.67
CA HIS A 191 21.73 -17.73 -18.09
C HIS A 191 20.94 -18.53 -19.15
N ALA A 192 20.71 -17.93 -20.32
CA ALA A 192 19.95 -18.54 -21.40
C ALA A 192 20.66 -19.75 -22.06
N GLY A 193 21.99 -19.85 -21.91
CA GLY A 193 22.81 -20.83 -22.61
C GLY A 193 22.92 -20.61 -24.12
N ALA A 194 22.47 -19.44 -24.61
CA ALA A 194 22.46 -19.04 -26.01
C ALA A 194 22.51 -17.51 -26.12
N GLU A 195 22.85 -17.01 -27.30
CA GLU A 195 22.80 -15.58 -27.61
C GLU A 195 21.34 -15.16 -27.84
N VAL A 196 20.71 -14.60 -26.81
CA VAL A 196 19.30 -14.19 -26.78
C VAL A 196 19.14 -12.66 -26.71
N VAL A 197 20.17 -11.93 -26.30
CA VAL A 197 20.17 -10.47 -26.20
C VAL A 197 21.56 -9.89 -26.49
N THR A 198 21.59 -8.74 -27.14
CA THR A 198 22.80 -7.94 -27.42
C THR A 198 22.88 -6.73 -26.50
N ALA A 199 24.07 -6.12 -26.38
CA ALA A 199 24.26 -4.91 -25.56
C ALA A 199 23.32 -3.76 -25.98
N LYS A 200 23.05 -3.62 -27.28
CA LYS A 200 22.12 -2.61 -27.81
C LYS A 200 20.66 -2.90 -27.45
N GLU A 201 20.27 -4.17 -27.40
CA GLU A 201 18.93 -4.56 -26.96
C GLU A 201 18.76 -4.34 -25.46
N VAL A 202 19.78 -4.58 -24.65
CA VAL A 202 19.78 -4.20 -23.22
C VAL A 202 19.63 -2.69 -23.05
N GLU A 203 20.39 -1.90 -23.81
CA GLU A 203 20.23 -0.43 -23.82
C GLU A 203 18.79 -0.03 -24.16
N THR A 204 18.21 -0.66 -25.19
CA THR A 204 16.84 -0.41 -25.65
C THR A 204 15.80 -0.77 -24.57
N LEU A 205 16.00 -1.89 -23.87
CA LEU A 205 15.15 -2.30 -22.74
C LEU A 205 15.25 -1.29 -21.59
N ARG A 206 16.47 -0.83 -21.26
CA ARG A 206 16.72 0.15 -20.20
C ARG A 206 16.12 1.52 -20.51
N THR A 207 16.21 1.99 -21.75
CA THR A 207 15.66 3.30 -22.15
C THR A 207 14.18 3.25 -22.52
N GLY A 208 13.56 2.08 -22.54
CA GLY A 208 12.14 1.90 -22.91
C GLY A 208 11.85 2.20 -24.39
N ALA A 209 12.85 2.08 -25.27
CA ALA A 209 12.73 2.42 -26.70
C ALA A 209 12.34 1.22 -27.59
N GLY A 210 11.94 0.08 -26.99
CA GLY A 210 11.67 -1.19 -27.67
C GLY A 210 10.18 -1.48 -27.92
N ASP A 211 9.93 -2.60 -28.61
CA ASP A 211 8.60 -3.06 -29.02
C ASP A 211 7.64 -3.32 -27.83
N ALA A 212 6.35 -3.05 -28.05
CA ALA A 212 5.28 -3.16 -27.06
C ALA A 212 5.06 -4.60 -26.53
N ASP A 213 5.57 -5.62 -27.21
CA ASP A 213 5.45 -7.03 -26.82
C ASP A 213 6.40 -7.42 -25.66
N GLY A 214 7.37 -6.57 -25.32
CA GLY A 214 8.31 -6.79 -24.22
C GLY A 214 9.32 -7.92 -24.49
N PRO A 215 10.36 -8.07 -23.64
CA PRO A 215 11.35 -9.14 -23.79
C PRO A 215 10.75 -10.52 -23.45
N GLY A 216 11.31 -11.56 -24.07
CA GLY A 216 10.91 -12.93 -23.78
C GLY A 216 11.20 -13.35 -22.33
N PRO A 217 10.47 -14.36 -21.79
CA PRO A 217 10.62 -14.82 -20.41
C PRO A 217 12.06 -15.16 -20.00
N VAL A 218 12.83 -15.80 -20.89
CA VAL A 218 14.23 -16.19 -20.65
C VAL A 218 15.14 -14.98 -20.42
N VAL A 219 14.84 -13.85 -21.08
CA VAL A 219 15.58 -12.60 -20.89
C VAL A 219 15.25 -11.99 -19.53
N LEU A 220 13.98 -12.02 -19.13
CA LEU A 220 13.55 -11.55 -17.80
C LEU A 220 14.15 -12.38 -16.66
N GLU A 221 14.26 -13.71 -16.86
CA GLU A 221 14.89 -14.62 -15.90
C GLU A 221 16.39 -14.36 -15.77
N GLY A 222 17.08 -14.13 -16.89
CA GLY A 222 18.49 -13.73 -16.89
C GLY A 222 18.72 -12.38 -16.20
N LEU A 223 17.84 -11.40 -16.42
CA LEU A 223 17.91 -10.10 -15.73
C LEU A 223 17.66 -10.26 -14.22
N ALA A 224 16.68 -11.08 -13.84
CA ALA A 224 16.36 -11.39 -12.45
C ALA A 224 17.56 -12.03 -11.72
N GLU A 225 18.20 -13.01 -12.34
CA GLU A 225 19.41 -13.62 -11.78
C GLU A 225 20.56 -12.60 -11.65
N PHE A 226 20.80 -11.78 -12.68
CA PHE A 226 21.87 -10.78 -12.67
C PHE A 226 21.69 -9.74 -11.55
N PHE A 227 20.46 -9.25 -11.34
CA PHE A 227 20.16 -8.25 -10.31
C PHE A 227 19.83 -8.85 -8.93
N GLY A 228 19.73 -10.18 -8.82
CA GLY A 228 19.37 -10.85 -7.56
C GLY A 228 17.93 -10.58 -7.10
N VAL A 229 17.02 -10.36 -8.04
CA VAL A 229 15.59 -10.12 -7.79
C VAL A 229 14.74 -11.26 -8.35
N GLU A 230 13.47 -11.35 -7.96
CA GLU A 230 12.55 -12.29 -8.61
C GLU A 230 12.13 -11.78 -9.99
N ARG A 231 11.94 -12.69 -10.96
CA ARG A 231 11.44 -12.37 -12.31
C ARG A 231 10.18 -11.49 -12.29
N MET A 232 9.30 -11.74 -11.32
CA MET A 232 8.03 -11.02 -11.14
C MET A 232 8.24 -9.51 -10.95
N TYR A 233 9.40 -9.08 -10.46
CA TYR A 233 9.74 -7.67 -10.37
C TYR A 233 9.66 -6.97 -11.72
N PHE A 234 10.10 -7.63 -12.80
CA PHE A 234 10.13 -7.07 -14.15
C PHE A 234 8.81 -7.22 -14.93
N GLU A 235 7.82 -7.92 -14.39
CA GLU A 235 6.49 -8.02 -15.00
C GLU A 235 5.68 -6.74 -14.74
N PRO A 236 4.74 -6.38 -15.65
CA PRO A 236 3.84 -5.27 -15.39
C PRO A 236 2.89 -5.60 -14.23
N ASP A 237 2.50 -4.59 -13.44
CA ASP A 237 1.70 -4.77 -12.22
C ASP A 237 0.38 -5.53 -12.46
N GLU A 238 -0.23 -5.34 -13.63
CA GLU A 238 -1.45 -6.08 -14.03
C GLU A 238 -1.19 -7.57 -14.25
N ALA A 239 -0.01 -7.96 -14.74
CA ALA A 239 0.37 -9.36 -14.91
C ALA A 239 0.62 -10.03 -13.56
N VAL A 240 1.25 -9.32 -12.61
CA VAL A 240 1.47 -9.76 -11.24
C VAL A 240 0.13 -10.04 -10.56
N ALA A 241 -0.80 -9.08 -10.61
CA ALA A 241 -2.14 -9.23 -10.07
C ALA A 241 -2.87 -10.44 -10.71
N ARG A 242 -2.81 -10.56 -12.05
CA ARG A 242 -3.45 -11.67 -12.77
C ARG A 242 -2.91 -13.04 -12.35
N GLN A 243 -1.61 -13.19 -12.14
CA GLN A 243 -1.01 -14.45 -11.68
C GLN A 243 -1.43 -14.80 -10.26
N VAL A 244 -1.48 -13.83 -9.35
CA VAL A 244 -1.98 -14.05 -7.97
C VAL A 244 -3.44 -14.50 -8.00
N TYR A 245 -4.28 -13.84 -8.79
CA TYR A 245 -5.68 -14.25 -8.98
C TYR A 245 -5.80 -15.67 -9.57
N GLN A 246 -4.95 -16.03 -10.54
CA GLN A 246 -4.91 -17.39 -11.11
C GLN A 246 -4.49 -18.42 -10.06
N GLY A 247 -3.45 -18.14 -9.26
CA GLY A 247 -2.99 -19.00 -8.18
C GLY A 247 -4.07 -19.24 -7.12
N ILE A 248 -4.73 -18.17 -6.68
CA ILE A 248 -5.87 -18.24 -5.75
C ILE A 248 -7.02 -19.05 -6.35
N ARG A 249 -7.36 -18.84 -7.63
CA ARG A 249 -8.39 -19.64 -8.33
C ARG A 249 -8.04 -21.12 -8.41
N VAL A 250 -6.78 -21.48 -8.65
CA VAL A 250 -6.32 -22.88 -8.67
C VAL A 250 -6.42 -23.52 -7.29
N LEU A 251 -6.05 -22.79 -6.23
CA LEU A 251 -6.20 -23.25 -4.84
C LEU A 251 -7.69 -23.45 -4.47
N LEU A 252 -8.56 -22.51 -4.87
CA LEU A 252 -10.01 -22.63 -4.67
C LEU A 252 -10.61 -23.78 -5.51
N ALA A 253 -10.14 -24.00 -6.74
CA ALA A 253 -10.57 -25.12 -7.59
C ALA A 253 -10.07 -26.49 -7.10
N SER A 254 -8.91 -26.52 -6.44
CA SER A 254 -8.40 -27.71 -5.75
C SER A 254 -9.27 -28.06 -4.53
N ARG A 255 -9.74 -27.05 -3.78
CA ARG A 255 -10.65 -27.21 -2.62
C ARG A 255 -12.04 -27.71 -3.03
N ASN A 256 -12.56 -27.26 -4.17
CA ASN A 256 -13.90 -27.63 -4.66
C ASN A 256 -13.93 -28.95 -5.47
N GLY A 257 -12.86 -29.74 -5.42
CA GLY A 257 -12.79 -31.08 -6.03
C GLY A 257 -12.82 -31.09 -7.56
N THR A 258 -12.66 -29.94 -8.23
CA THR A 258 -12.69 -29.84 -9.69
C THR A 258 -11.35 -30.23 -10.32
N ILE A 259 -10.25 -30.16 -9.57
CA ILE A 259 -8.97 -30.77 -9.92
C ILE A 259 -8.95 -32.19 -9.35
N GLY A 260 -9.27 -33.16 -10.19
CA GLY A 260 -9.29 -34.56 -9.82
C GLY A 260 -7.97 -35.02 -9.22
N ARG A 261 -8.01 -35.37 -7.91
CA ARG A 261 -7.04 -36.23 -7.21
C ARG A 261 -5.56 -35.85 -7.46
N VAL A 262 -5.12 -34.70 -6.93
CA VAL A 262 -3.74 -34.67 -6.39
C VAL A 262 -3.77 -35.55 -5.14
N ARG A 263 -3.48 -36.84 -5.33
CA ARG A 263 -3.25 -37.78 -4.24
C ARG A 263 -2.27 -37.14 -3.26
N ALA A 264 -2.68 -37.10 -2.01
CA ALA A 264 -1.85 -37.11 -0.80
C ALA A 264 -0.36 -37.44 -1.09
N ARG A 265 0.42 -36.41 -1.35
CA ARG A 265 1.85 -36.31 -1.06
C ARG A 265 1.98 -34.97 -0.33
N GLY A 266 2.26 -34.89 0.95
CA GLY A 266 2.39 -35.90 1.97
C GLY A 266 2.45 -35.16 3.30
N LEU A 267 2.06 -35.85 4.37
CA LEU A 267 2.46 -35.49 5.73
C LEU A 267 3.99 -35.72 5.88
N GLY A 268 4.78 -34.98 5.12
CA GLY A 268 6.24 -34.98 5.07
C GLY A 268 6.77 -33.57 4.83
N PRO A 269 8.10 -33.36 4.76
CA PRO A 269 8.74 -32.04 4.78
C PRO A 269 8.43 -31.10 3.59
N GLU A 270 7.68 -31.59 2.59
CA GLU A 270 7.23 -30.86 1.39
C GLU A 270 5.71 -30.61 1.39
N GLY A 271 5.02 -30.88 2.50
CA GLY A 271 3.59 -30.59 2.69
C GLY A 271 3.33 -29.20 3.25
N LEU A 272 2.12 -28.67 3.03
CA LEU A 272 1.69 -27.40 3.65
C LEU A 272 1.79 -27.51 5.17
N SER A 273 2.44 -26.53 5.80
CA SER A 273 2.67 -26.56 7.24
C SER A 273 1.32 -26.52 7.98
N PRO A 274 1.26 -27.07 9.21
CA PRO A 274 0.06 -26.99 10.05
C PRO A 274 -0.43 -25.56 10.27
N GLU A 275 0.49 -24.60 10.25
CA GLU A 275 0.23 -23.17 10.41
C GLU A 275 -0.41 -22.56 9.16
N VAL A 276 0.01 -22.96 7.96
CA VAL A 276 -0.64 -22.57 6.71
C VAL A 276 -2.03 -23.20 6.59
N LEU A 277 -2.20 -24.43 7.07
CA LEU A 277 -3.52 -25.08 7.15
C LEU A 277 -4.45 -24.38 8.14
N SER A 278 -3.95 -23.89 9.28
CA SER A 278 -4.77 -23.12 10.21
C SER A 278 -5.16 -21.77 9.62
N LEU A 279 -4.22 -21.08 8.95
CA LEU A 279 -4.50 -19.81 8.29
C LEU A 279 -5.59 -19.96 7.21
N LEU A 280 -5.55 -21.05 6.44
CA LEU A 280 -6.58 -21.38 5.46
C LEU A 280 -7.95 -21.69 6.10
N THR A 281 -7.95 -22.28 7.30
CA THR A 281 -9.17 -22.60 8.06
C THR A 281 -9.78 -21.33 8.64
N ASP A 282 -8.95 -20.42 9.14
CA ASP A 282 -9.37 -19.12 9.69
C ASP A 282 -9.95 -18.22 8.58
N LEU A 283 -9.29 -18.18 7.41
CA LEU A 283 -9.78 -17.43 6.25
C LEU A 283 -11.14 -17.98 5.77
N GLN A 284 -11.33 -19.30 5.79
CA GLN A 284 -12.61 -19.92 5.44
C GLN A 284 -13.74 -19.51 6.40
N ALA A 285 -13.47 -19.48 7.71
CA ALA A 285 -14.45 -19.07 8.70
C ALA A 285 -14.83 -17.58 8.57
N GLU A 286 -13.89 -16.74 8.14
CA GLU A 286 -14.12 -15.31 7.89
C GLU A 286 -15.02 -15.08 6.66
N PHE A 287 -14.79 -15.82 5.57
CA PHE A 287 -15.63 -15.75 4.37
C PHE A 287 -17.04 -16.33 4.57
N GLU A 288 -17.20 -17.42 5.32
CA GLU A 288 -18.53 -17.98 5.64
C GLU A 288 -19.36 -17.03 6.50
N LYS A 289 -18.71 -16.28 7.42
CA LYS A 289 -19.36 -15.20 8.17
C LYS A 289 -19.81 -14.04 7.27
N GLN A 290 -19.00 -13.67 6.28
CA GLN A 290 -19.33 -12.58 5.35
C GLN A 290 -20.45 -12.95 4.37
N VAL A 291 -20.51 -14.21 3.92
CA VAL A 291 -21.56 -14.66 3.01
C VAL A 291 -22.87 -14.90 3.77
N GLY A 292 -22.82 -15.48 4.98
CA GLY A 292 -24.00 -15.74 5.81
C GLY A 292 -24.67 -14.50 6.41
N SER A 293 -24.00 -13.34 6.46
CA SER A 293 -24.61 -12.08 6.90
C SER A 293 -25.37 -11.33 5.81
N THR A 294 -25.39 -11.86 4.58
CA THR A 294 -26.02 -11.19 3.42
C THR A 294 -27.41 -11.76 3.08
N ASP A 295 -27.83 -12.85 3.74
CA ASP A 295 -29.08 -13.56 3.46
C ASP A 295 -30.14 -13.43 4.58
N ASP A 296 -29.88 -12.65 5.64
CA ASP A 296 -30.86 -12.33 6.69
C ASP A 296 -31.07 -10.79 6.78
N GLU A 297 -31.68 -10.21 5.75
CA GLU A 297 -32.50 -8.98 5.82
C GLU A 297 -33.61 -8.96 4.77
#